data_AF-A0A920RPP8-F1
#
_entry.id   AF-A0A920RPP8-F1
#
_cell.length_a   1.000
_cell.length_b   1.000
_cell.length_c   1.000
_cell.angle_alpha   90.00
_cell.angle_beta   90.00
_cell.angle_gamma   90.00
#
_symmetry.space_group_name_H-M   'P 1'
#
loop_
_entity.id
_entity.type
_entity.pdbx_description
1 polymer ?
#
loop_
_entity_poly.entity_id
_entity_poly.type
_entity_poly.pdbx_seq_one_letter_code
_entity_poly.pdbx_strand_id
1 'polypeptide(L)'
;MFSISSGEQGQRFCDGLTRRDALQVGAMSVGGLTLADLLRSEAQANTGSSHKALINIHLAGGPSHQDMFDLKPEAPREFRGEFEPIPP
;
A
#
# COMPACT_ATOMS: atom_id res chain seq x y z
N MET A 1 12.87 -17.74 -10.11
CA MET A 1 12.11 -19.01 -10.06
C MET A 1 11.02 -18.81 -9.01
N PHE A 2 9.81 -18.50 -9.44
CA PHE A 2 8.69 -18.25 -8.52
C PHE A 2 8.30 -19.56 -7.84
N SER A 3 8.56 -19.66 -6.54
CA SER A 3 8.17 -20.82 -5.73
C SER A 3 6.84 -20.51 -5.06
N ILE A 4 5.82 -21.30 -5.35
CA ILE A 4 4.53 -21.25 -4.66
C ILE A 4 4.61 -22.23 -3.50
N SER A 5 5.08 -21.77 -2.33
CA SER A 5 4.92 -22.54 -1.10
C SER A 5 3.50 -22.30 -0.58
N SER A 6 2.59 -23.24 -0.88
CA SER A 6 1.27 -23.29 -0.26
C SER A 6 1.48 -23.56 1.24
N GLY A 7 1.32 -22.51 2.04
CA GLY A 7 1.49 -22.54 3.49
C GLY A 7 0.51 -23.51 4.15
N GLU A 8 1.04 -24.29 5.09
CA GLU A 8 0.37 -25.40 5.75
C GLU A 8 -0.98 -25.05 6.44
N GLN A 9 -1.83 -26.09 6.46
CA GLN A 9 -2.95 -26.36 7.37
C GLN A 9 -4.32 -25.69 7.11
N GLY A 10 -5.14 -26.37 6.30
CA GLY A 10 -6.58 -26.15 6.22
C GLY A 10 -7.27 -27.10 5.24
N GLN A 11 -7.68 -28.27 5.73
CA GLN A 11 -8.51 -29.33 5.11
C GLN A 11 -8.22 -29.69 3.63
N ARG A 12 -7.66 -30.89 3.45
CA ARG A 12 -7.33 -31.49 2.16
C ARG A 12 -8.58 -32.13 1.54
N PHE A 13 -8.93 -31.71 0.33
CA PHE A 13 -9.70 -32.56 -0.58
C PHE A 13 -8.83 -33.79 -0.96
N CYS A 14 -9.43 -34.89 -1.43
CA CYS A 14 -8.71 -36.16 -1.69
C CYS A 14 -7.60 -36.06 -2.76
N ASP A 15 -7.51 -34.92 -3.46
CA ASP A 15 -6.51 -34.54 -4.47
C ASP A 15 -5.46 -33.55 -3.94
N GLY A 16 -5.55 -33.13 -2.67
CA GLY A 16 -4.59 -32.23 -2.03
C GLY A 16 -4.70 -30.75 -2.44
N LEU A 17 -5.71 -30.38 -3.24
CA LEU A 17 -5.93 -29.00 -3.67
C LEU A 17 -6.79 -28.25 -2.66
N THR A 18 -6.39 -27.04 -2.24
CA THR A 18 -7.26 -26.18 -1.43
C THR A 18 -7.95 -25.12 -2.29
N ARG A 19 -9.06 -24.55 -1.79
CA ARG A 19 -9.71 -23.39 -2.42
C ARG A 19 -8.75 -22.22 -2.60
N ARG A 20 -7.81 -22.04 -1.67
CA ARG A 20 -6.80 -20.98 -1.72
C ARG A 20 -5.81 -21.22 -2.86
N ASP A 21 -5.39 -22.46 -3.09
CA ASP A 21 -4.50 -22.80 -4.21
C ASP A 21 -5.17 -22.49 -5.56
N ALA A 22 -6.45 -22.86 -5.71
CA ALA A 22 -7.22 -22.55 -6.91
C ALA A 22 -7.35 -21.04 -7.15
N LEU A 23 -7.65 -20.27 -6.09
CA LEU A 23 -7.73 -18.80 -6.18
C LEU A 23 -6.37 -18.15 -6.44
N GLN A 24 -5.30 -18.65 -5.85
CA GLN A 24 -3.95 -18.11 -6.03
C GLN A 24 -3.44 -18.35 -7.45
N VAL A 25 -3.59 -19.57 -7.97
CA VAL A 25 -3.24 -19.91 -9.35
C VAL A 25 -4.13 -19.14 -10.34
N GLY A 26 -5.42 -19.04 -10.07
CA GLY A 26 -6.36 -18.26 -10.89
C GLY A 26 -6.07 -16.75 -10.90
N ALA A 27 -5.73 -16.17 -9.75
CA ALA A 27 -5.35 -14.76 -9.68
C ALA A 27 -4.02 -14.49 -10.39
N MET A 28 -3.04 -15.39 -10.26
CA MET A 28 -1.76 -15.27 -10.97
C MET A 28 -1.90 -15.43 -12.48
N SER A 29 -2.78 -16.31 -12.97
CA SER A 29 -3.00 -16.48 -14.40
C SER A 29 -3.66 -15.24 -15.01
N VAL A 30 -4.70 -14.70 -14.37
CA VAL A 30 -5.36 -13.47 -14.82
C VAL A 30 -4.42 -12.27 -14.71
N GLY A 31 -3.80 -12.06 -13.55
CA GLY A 31 -2.86 -10.95 -13.32
C GLY A 31 -1.62 -11.03 -14.21
N GLY A 32 -1.03 -12.22 -14.38
CA GLY A 32 0.16 -12.42 -15.20
C GLY A 32 -0.06 -12.21 -16.69
N LEU A 33 -1.21 -12.66 -17.22
CA LEU A 33 -1.55 -12.49 -18.65
C LEU A 33 -2.00 -11.06 -18.99
N THR A 34 -2.68 -10.38 -18.07
CA THR A 34 -3.22 -9.03 -18.32
C THR A 34 -2.25 -7.89 -18.00
N LEU A 35 -1.20 -8.14 -17.21
CA LEU A 35 -0.21 -7.13 -16.83
C LEU A 35 0.51 -6.51 -18.03
N ALA A 36 0.84 -7.31 -19.05
CA ALA A 36 1.53 -6.81 -20.23
C ALA A 36 0.68 -5.80 -21.01
N ASP A 37 -0.61 -6.08 -21.17
CA ASP A 37 -1.55 -5.16 -21.82
C ASP A 37 -1.83 -3.93 -20.96
N LEU A 38 -1.89 -4.07 -19.63
CA LEU A 38 -1.97 -2.95 -18.69
C LEU A 38 -0.77 -2.01 -18.86
N LEU A 39 0.46 -2.53 -18.79
CA LEU A 39 1.68 -1.73 -18.96
C LEU A 39 1.77 -1.07 -20.34
N ARG A 40 1.31 -1.76 -21.39
CA ARG A 40 1.21 -1.17 -22.74
C ARG A 40 0.20 -0.01 -22.76
N SER A 41 -0.94 -0.15 -22.09
CA SER A 41 -1.95 0.92 -22.00
C SER A 41 -1.46 2.13 -21.20
N GLU A 42 -0.72 1.92 -20.11
CA GLU A 42 -0.11 2.99 -19.31
C GLU A 42 0.93 3.76 -20.14
N ALA A 43 1.74 3.05 -20.93
CA ALA A 43 2.71 3.67 -21.83
C ALA A 43 2.02 4.51 -22.92
N GLN A 44 0.90 4.06 -23.47
CA GLN A 44 0.10 4.85 -24.43
C GLN A 44 -0.57 6.06 -23.77
N ALA A 45 -1.03 5.92 -22.54
CA ALA A 45 -1.70 6.98 -21.80
C ALA A 45 -0.76 8.05 -21.23
N ASN A 46 0.57 7.83 -21.24
CA ASN A 46 1.58 8.70 -20.63
C ASN A 46 1.30 9.02 -19.15
N THR A 47 0.64 8.13 -18.42
CA THR A 47 0.20 8.34 -17.03
C THR A 47 1.27 8.06 -15.97
N GLY A 48 2.47 7.62 -16.36
CA GLY A 48 3.54 7.19 -15.46
C GLY A 48 4.42 8.29 -14.85
N SER A 49 4.22 9.56 -15.20
CA SER A 49 5.09 10.68 -14.77
C SER A 49 4.38 11.66 -13.82
N SER A 50 3.82 11.16 -12.71
CA SER A 50 3.32 12.06 -11.67
C SER A 50 4.49 12.68 -10.90
N HIS A 51 4.58 14.01 -10.91
CA HIS A 51 5.51 14.76 -10.04
C HIS A 51 5.07 14.78 -8.56
N LYS A 52 3.91 14.20 -8.24
CA LYS A 52 3.36 14.17 -6.89
C LYS A 52 3.86 12.91 -6.16
N ALA A 53 4.70 13.11 -5.14
CA ALA A 53 5.15 12.05 -4.24
C ALA A 53 4.28 11.99 -2.97
N LEU A 54 3.95 10.78 -2.53
CA LEU A 54 3.22 10.52 -1.29
C LEU A 54 4.10 9.69 -0.35
N ILE A 55 4.30 10.16 0.88
CA ILE A 55 4.98 9.39 1.93
C ILE A 55 3.90 8.71 2.76
N ASN A 56 3.83 7.38 2.69
CA ASN A 56 2.91 6.60 3.51
C ASN A 56 3.60 6.23 4.83
N ILE A 57 3.15 6.84 5.93
CA ILE A 57 3.64 6.53 7.28
C ILE A 57 2.58 5.66 7.97
N HIS A 58 2.86 4.37 8.11
CA HIS A 58 1.98 3.45 8.83
C HIS A 58 2.31 3.48 10.33
N LEU A 59 1.40 4.07 11.11
CA LEU A 59 1.52 4.13 12.57
C LEU A 59 0.52 3.17 13.21
N ALA A 60 0.97 1.97 13.59
CA ALA A 60 0.15 1.01 14.33
C ALA A 60 -0.11 1.57 15.74
N GLY A 61 -1.34 2.05 15.98
CA GLY A 61 -1.73 2.73 17.22
C GLY A 61 -1.93 4.24 17.10
N GLY A 62 -1.70 4.81 15.91
CA GLY A 62 -1.88 6.24 15.63
C GLY A 62 -0.71 7.11 16.09
N PRO A 63 -0.60 8.35 15.56
CA PRO A 63 0.39 9.31 16.03
C PRO A 63 0.10 9.73 17.47
N SER A 64 1.12 10.15 18.22
CA SER A 64 0.87 10.82 19.50
C SER A 64 0.05 12.09 19.25
N HIS A 65 -0.75 12.53 20.23
CA HIS A 65 -1.54 13.77 20.08
C HIS A 65 -0.65 15.00 19.87
N GLN A 66 0.63 14.93 20.27
CA GLN A 66 1.64 15.97 20.05
C GLN A 66 2.18 15.98 18.60
N ASP A 67 2.11 14.84 17.90
CA ASP A 67 2.57 14.68 16.51
C ASP A 67 1.47 14.97 15.48
N MET A 68 0.24 15.23 15.91
CA MET A 68 -0.82 15.68 15.00
C MET A 68 -0.56 17.12 14.54
N PHE A 69 -0.99 17.43 13.33
CA PHE A 69 -0.85 18.74 12.63
C PHE A 69 -1.64 19.89 13.28
N ASP A 70 -1.51 20.08 14.59
CA ASP A 70 -1.98 21.26 15.29
C ASP A 70 -0.76 22.05 15.76
N LEU A 71 -0.35 23.02 14.93
CA LEU A 71 0.81 23.87 15.20
C LEU A 71 0.62 24.73 16.47
N LYS A 72 -0.58 24.75 17.06
CA LYS A 72 -0.94 25.56 18.24
C LYS A 72 -0.26 26.94 18.20
N PRO A 73 -0.54 27.77 17.17
CA PRO A 73 0.16 29.03 17.00
C PRO A 73 0.01 29.97 18.21
N GLU A 74 -1.04 29.81 19.01
CA GLU A 74 -1.30 30.61 20.23
C GLU A 74 -0.64 30.06 21.51
N ALA A 75 -0.05 28.87 21.48
CA ALA A 75 0.56 28.23 22.66
C ALA A 75 1.93 28.83 23.02
N PRO A 76 2.28 29.03 24.30
CA PRO A 76 3.63 29.44 24.71
C PRO A 76 4.78 28.67 24.04
N ARG A 77 5.90 29.36 23.78
CA ARG A 77 7.07 28.83 23.04
C ARG A 77 7.67 27.56 23.65
N GLU A 78 7.44 27.32 24.93
CA GLU A 78 7.97 26.16 25.66
C GLU A 78 7.37 24.83 25.19
N PHE A 79 6.17 24.85 24.60
CA PHE A 79 5.46 23.65 24.14
C PHE A 79 4.83 23.79 22.75
N ARG A 80 5.05 24.91 22.07
CA ARG A 80 4.75 25.07 20.65
C ARG A 80 5.82 24.39 19.80
N GLY A 81 5.42 23.68 18.75
CA GLY A 81 6.34 23.15 17.74
C GLY A 81 7.10 24.26 17.01
N GLU A 82 8.20 23.91 16.32
CA GLU A 82 9.07 24.88 15.62
C GLU A 82 8.47 25.47 14.35
N PHE A 83 7.37 24.89 13.85
CA PHE A 83 6.77 25.26 12.57
C PHE A 83 5.70 26.35 12.74
N GLU A 84 5.56 27.20 11.72
CA GLU A 84 4.47 28.18 11.60
C GLU A 84 3.56 27.82 10.41
N PRO A 85 2.26 28.17 10.48
CA PRO A 85 1.34 27.98 9.36
C PRO A 85 1.83 28.72 8.11
N ILE A 86 1.65 28.11 6.93
CA ILE A 86 1.97 28.76 5.66
C ILE A 86 0.99 29.93 5.45
N PRO A 87 1.49 31.16 5.19
CA PRO A 87 0.64 32.31 4.90
C PRO A 87 -0.25 32.07 3.67
N PRO A 88 -1.48 32.64 3.62
CA PRO A 88 -2.36 32.56 2.47
C PRO A 88 -1.80 33.27 1.22
#